data_AF-A0A1V5INK8-F1
#
_entry.id   AF-A0A1V5INK8-F1
#
_cell.length_a   1.000
_cell.length_b   1.000
_cell.length_c   1.000
_cell.angle_alpha   90.00
_cell.angle_beta   90.00
_cell.angle_gamma   90.00
#
_symmetry.space_group_name_H-M   'P 1'
#
loop_
_entity.id
_entity.type
_entity.pdbx_description
1 polymer ?
#
loop_
_entity_poly.entity_id
_entity_poly.type
_entity_poly.pdbx_seq_one_letter_code
_entity_poly.pdbx_strand_id
1 'polypeptide(L)'
;MARGCSICEHSDRRDIDRALVTRSSSMRNIAERFGVSTTALARHKKAHIPKLVEAAQAAQGAQAASSGAALIDELDRLLKKALAILEAAEKAGELRVALQAIREARETVKACAELAVTVDLEERVEALEAQIEARRGGMRGG
;
A
#
# COMPACT_ATOMS: atom_id res chain seq x y z
N MET A 1 4.36 -23.02 32.01
CA MET A 1 4.37 -21.68 31.38
C MET A 1 4.96 -21.80 29.98
N ALA A 2 4.24 -21.38 28.94
CA ALA A 2 4.74 -21.48 27.58
C ALA A 2 5.97 -20.56 27.44
N ARG A 3 7.13 -21.14 27.13
CA ARG A 3 8.37 -20.38 26.90
C ARG A 3 8.10 -19.38 25.78
N GLY A 4 8.32 -18.09 26.05
CA GLY A 4 8.28 -17.03 25.05
C GLY A 4 9.19 -17.39 23.86
N CYS A 5 8.82 -16.96 22.66
CA CYS A 5 9.64 -17.19 21.48
C CYS A 5 10.92 -16.35 21.59
N SER A 6 12.08 -16.98 21.73
CA SER A 6 13.37 -16.29 21.91
C SER A 6 13.75 -15.38 20.73
N ILE A 7 13.20 -15.62 19.54
CA ILE A 7 13.40 -14.76 18.37
C ILE A 7 12.53 -13.50 18.45
N CYS A 8 11.35 -13.59 19.06
CA CYS A 8 10.50 -12.42 19.28
C CYS A 8 11.12 -11.41 20.25
N GLU A 9 12.00 -11.87 21.14
CA GLU A 9 12.73 -11.08 22.14
C GLU A 9 14.14 -10.67 21.67
N HIS A 10 14.57 -11.14 20.50
CA HIS A 10 15.87 -10.81 19.94
C HIS A 10 15.90 -9.35 19.44
N SER A 11 17.01 -8.63 19.66
CA SER A 11 17.19 -7.24 19.20
C SER A 11 17.00 -7.10 17.69
N ASP A 12 17.55 -8.05 16.94
CA ASP A 12 17.52 -8.05 15.46
C ASP A 12 16.32 -8.83 14.89
N ARG A 13 15.23 -8.96 15.64
CA ARG A 13 14.01 -9.69 15.21
C ARG A 13 13.57 -9.31 13.80
N ARG A 14 13.58 -8.02 13.47
CA ARG A 14 13.11 -7.51 12.16
C ARG A 14 13.96 -8.04 11.01
N ASP A 15 15.28 -8.17 11.20
CA ASP A 15 16.18 -8.67 10.17
C ASP A 15 16.11 -10.18 10.04
N ILE A 16 15.90 -10.89 11.16
CA ILE A 16 15.61 -12.33 11.17
C ILE A 16 14.29 -12.61 10.45
N ASP A 17 13.22 -11.86 10.74
CA ASP A 17 11.92 -11.96 10.08
C ASP A 17 12.08 -11.74 8.57
N ARG A 18 12.81 -10.68 8.17
CA ARG A 18 13.11 -10.40 6.76
C ARG A 18 13.87 -11.54 6.08
N ALA A 19 14.89 -12.10 6.72
CA ALA A 19 15.67 -13.21 6.17
C ALA A 19 14.82 -14.48 6.02
N LEU A 20 13.91 -14.75 6.96
CA LEU A 20 13.02 -15.90 6.94
C LEU A 20 11.91 -15.79 5.88
N VAL A 21 11.39 -14.58 5.64
CA VAL A 21 10.36 -14.30 4.62
C VAL A 21 10.97 -14.32 3.22
N THR A 22 12.07 -13.60 3.01
CA THR A 22 12.73 -13.47 1.68
C THR A 22 13.46 -14.74 1.24
N ARG A 23 13.65 -15.71 2.15
CA ARG A 23 14.45 -16.93 1.93
C ARG A 23 15.85 -16.61 1.37
N SER A 24 16.41 -15.47 1.74
CA SER A 24 17.68 -14.95 1.22
C SER A 24 18.90 -15.73 1.71
N SER A 25 18.74 -16.61 2.72
CA SER A 25 19.82 -17.45 3.26
C SER A 25 19.26 -18.75 3.84
N SER A 26 20.12 -19.78 3.96
CA SER A 26 19.75 -21.03 4.61
C SER A 26 19.46 -20.79 6.10
N MET A 27 18.60 -21.61 6.71
CA MET A 27 18.28 -21.48 8.15
C MET A 27 19.53 -21.65 9.03
N ARG A 28 20.52 -22.41 8.56
CA ARG A 28 21.80 -22.60 9.24
C ARG A 28 22.65 -21.32 9.21
N ASN A 29 22.73 -20.66 8.06
CA ASN A 29 23.47 -19.39 7.95
C ASN A 29 22.79 -18.26 8.74
N ILE A 30 21.45 -18.24 8.77
CA ILE A 30 20.70 -17.28 9.60
C ILE A 30 20.95 -17.57 11.09
N ALA A 31 20.92 -18.84 11.49
CA ALA A 31 21.23 -19.25 12.86
C ALA A 31 22.63 -18.82 13.30
N GLU A 32 23.65 -19.08 12.48
CA GLU A 32 25.04 -18.70 12.75
C GLU A 32 25.22 -17.18 12.79
N ARG A 33 24.63 -16.44 11.85
CA ARG A 33 24.75 -14.98 11.76
C ARG A 33 24.16 -14.25 12.96
N PHE A 34 23.03 -14.73 13.48
CA PHE A 34 22.31 -14.08 14.58
C PHE A 34 22.49 -14.79 15.92
N GLY A 35 23.34 -15.82 16.00
CA GLY A 35 23.59 -16.55 17.26
C GLY A 35 22.37 -17.28 17.82
N VAL A 36 21.42 -17.68 16.98
CA VAL A 36 20.17 -18.36 17.38
C VAL A 36 20.13 -19.81 16.89
N SER A 37 19.30 -20.66 17.49
CA SER A 37 19.18 -22.06 17.02
C SER A 37 18.28 -22.17 15.79
N THR A 38 18.63 -23.09 14.88
CA THR A 38 17.82 -23.44 13.70
C THR A 38 16.41 -23.92 14.09
N THR A 39 16.29 -24.62 15.22
CA THR A 39 15.01 -25.07 15.78
C THR A 39 14.15 -23.90 16.28
N ALA A 40 14.76 -22.87 16.89
CA ALA A 40 14.05 -21.65 17.24
C ALA A 40 13.53 -20.95 15.98
N LEU A 41 14.37 -20.82 14.94
CA LEU A 41 13.98 -20.21 13.66
C LEU A 41 12.82 -20.96 13.00
N ALA A 42 12.84 -22.29 13.01
CA ALA A 42 11.77 -23.12 12.47
C ALA A 42 10.43 -22.88 13.18
N ARG A 43 10.46 -22.85 14.53
CA ARG A 43 9.28 -22.62 15.36
C ARG A 43 8.72 -21.22 15.16
N HIS A 44 9.61 -20.23 15.13
CA HIS A 44 9.26 -18.84 14.89
C HIS A 44 8.64 -18.63 13.51
N LYS A 45 9.26 -19.21 12.48
CA LYS A 45 8.74 -19.20 11.11
C LYS A 45 7.34 -19.80 11.02
N LYS A 46 7.08 -20.92 11.68
CA LYS A 46 5.78 -21.59 11.64
C LYS A 46 4.70 -20.84 12.41
N ALA A 47 5.04 -20.25 13.55
CA ALA A 47 4.06 -19.67 14.48
C ALA A 47 3.78 -18.17 14.24
N HIS A 48 4.76 -17.40 13.76
CA HIS A 48 4.69 -15.94 13.75
C HIS A 48 4.75 -15.32 12.35
N ILE A 49 5.48 -15.93 11.41
CA ILE A 49 5.61 -15.36 10.05
C ILE A 49 4.27 -15.30 9.30
N PRO A 50 3.39 -16.33 9.31
CA PRO A 50 2.09 -16.24 8.66
C PRO A 50 1.25 -15.06 9.16
N LYS A 51 1.19 -14.85 10.48
CA LYS A 51 0.47 -13.73 11.09
C LYS A 51 1.07 -12.37 10.72
N LEU A 52 2.40 -12.28 10.61
CA LEU A 52 3.08 -11.06 10.16
C LEU A 52 2.77 -10.76 8.70
N VAL A 53 2.70 -11.80 7.85
CA VAL A 53 2.32 -11.66 6.44
C VAL A 53 0.87 -11.24 6.31
N GLU A 54 -0.05 -11.88 7.05
CA GLU A 54 -1.47 -11.49 7.08
C GLU A 54 -1.66 -10.05 7.58
N ALA A 55 -0.96 -9.64 8.63
CA ALA A 55 -1.01 -8.26 9.12
C ALA A 55 -0.44 -7.26 8.11
N ALA A 56 0.63 -7.61 7.39
CA ALA A 56 1.19 -6.79 6.33
C ALA A 56 0.25 -6.69 5.12
N GLN A 57 -0.41 -7.80 4.75
CA GLN A 57 -1.41 -7.82 3.68
C GLN A 57 -2.67 -7.04 4.06
N ALA A 58 -3.11 -7.10 5.31
CA ALA A 58 -4.21 -6.29 5.82
C ALA A 58 -3.84 -4.80 5.85
N ALA A 59 -2.59 -4.46 6.20
CA ALA A 59 -2.09 -3.09 6.14
C ALA A 59 -1.95 -2.60 4.68
N GLN A 60 -1.53 -3.45 3.75
CA GLN A 60 -1.56 -3.15 2.31
C GLN A 60 -2.98 -2.99 1.77
N GLY A 61 -3.94 -3.81 2.22
CA GLY A 61 -5.35 -3.66 1.90
C GLY A 61 -5.97 -2.38 2.47
N ALA A 62 -5.48 -1.90 3.61
CA ALA A 62 -5.86 -0.61 4.17
C ALA A 62 -5.21 0.58 3.44
N GLN A 63 -4.00 0.42 2.89
CA GLN A 63 -3.39 1.41 1.98
C GLN A 63 -4.09 1.43 0.61
N ALA A 64 -4.58 0.28 0.14
CA ALA A 64 -5.43 0.20 -1.05
C ALA A 64 -6.82 0.86 -0.84
N ALA A 65 -7.24 1.09 0.40
CA ALA A 65 -8.48 1.80 0.71
C ALA A 65 -8.41 3.32 0.49
N SER A 66 -7.24 3.85 0.09
CA SER A 66 -7.09 5.23 -0.38
C SER A 66 -6.13 5.31 -1.58
N SER A 67 -6.33 4.46 -2.59
CA SER A 67 -5.60 4.63 -3.86
C SER A 67 -5.94 5.98 -4.47
N GLY A 68 -4.99 6.59 -5.19
CA GLY A 68 -5.26 7.85 -5.90
C GLY A 68 -6.45 7.74 -6.85
N ALA A 69 -6.67 6.56 -7.44
CA ALA A 69 -7.85 6.26 -8.25
C ALA A 69 -9.17 6.35 -7.47
N ALA A 70 -9.23 5.77 -6.26
CA ALA A 70 -10.42 5.85 -5.41
C ALA A 70 -10.74 7.29 -4.96
N LEU A 71 -9.70 8.11 -4.75
CA LEU A 71 -9.86 9.53 -4.44
C LEU A 71 -10.35 10.33 -5.65
N ILE A 72 -9.85 10.04 -6.86
CA ILE A 72 -10.34 10.64 -8.11
C ILE A 72 -11.82 10.31 -8.34
N ASP A 73 -12.24 9.06 -8.09
CA ASP A 73 -13.64 8.66 -8.20
C ASP A 73 -14.56 9.44 -7.24
N GLU A 74 -14.11 9.67 -6.01
CA GLU A 74 -14.89 10.45 -5.04
C GLU A 74 -14.96 11.93 -5.41
N LEU A 75 -13.86 12.50 -5.92
CA LEU A 75 -13.86 13.87 -6.45
C LEU A 75 -14.78 14.01 -7.68
N ASP A 76 -14.84 13.03 -8.57
CA ASP A 76 -15.80 13.04 -9.70
C ASP A 76 -17.25 13.04 -9.21
N ARG A 77 -17.58 12.28 -8.15
CA ARG A 77 -18.91 12.33 -7.52
C ARG A 77 -19.22 13.71 -6.94
N LEU A 78 -18.26 14.35 -6.29
CA LEU A 78 -18.42 15.71 -5.75
C LEU A 78 -18.61 16.74 -6.86
N LEU A 79 -17.86 16.63 -7.95
CA LEU A 79 -18.00 17.49 -9.13
C LEU A 79 -19.40 17.38 -9.73
N LYS A 80 -19.90 16.15 -9.93
CA LYS A 80 -21.27 15.92 -10.43
C LYS A 80 -22.33 16.55 -9.53
N LYS A 81 -22.18 16.46 -8.21
CA LYS A 81 -23.09 17.11 -7.25
C LYS A 81 -23.02 18.63 -7.34
N ALA A 82 -21.82 19.21 -7.44
CA ALA A 82 -21.65 20.65 -7.58
C ALA A 82 -22.30 21.17 -8.87
N LEU A 83 -22.15 20.44 -9.99
CA LEU A 83 -22.81 20.78 -11.26
C LEU A 83 -24.33 20.68 -11.18
N ALA A 84 -24.88 19.69 -10.48
CA ALA A 84 -26.32 19.57 -10.26
C ALA A 84 -26.87 20.74 -9.41
N ILE A 85 -26.14 21.17 -8.38
CA ILE A 85 -26.49 22.34 -7.56
C ILE A 85 -26.43 23.62 -8.41
N LEU A 86 -25.42 23.75 -9.27
CA LEU A 86 -25.31 24.87 -10.21
C LEU A 86 -26.55 24.95 -11.11
N GLU A 87 -26.93 23.85 -11.76
CA GLU A 87 -28.08 23.82 -12.66
C GLU A 87 -29.39 24.18 -11.92
N ALA A 88 -29.56 23.71 -10.69
CA ALA A 88 -30.71 24.05 -9.85
C ALA A 88 -30.71 25.54 -9.46
N ALA A 89 -29.55 26.08 -9.09
CA ALA A 89 -29.41 27.49 -8.71
C ALA A 89 -29.63 28.43 -9.90
N GLU A 90 -29.16 28.07 -11.09
CA GLU A 90 -29.42 28.80 -12.33
C GLU A 90 -30.91 28.86 -12.65
N LYS A 91 -31.62 27.73 -12.55
CA LYS A 91 -33.08 27.67 -12.75
C LYS A 91 -33.86 28.50 -11.72
N ALA A 92 -33.36 28.57 -10.49
CA ALA A 92 -33.96 29.35 -9.41
C ALA A 92 -33.60 30.84 -9.42
N GLY A 93 -32.65 31.27 -10.27
CA GLY A 93 -32.12 32.63 -10.27
C GLY A 93 -31.21 32.97 -9.08
N GLU A 94 -30.77 31.96 -8.34
CA GLU A 94 -29.94 32.08 -7.14
C GLU A 94 -28.45 32.21 -7.50
N LEU A 95 -28.10 33.35 -8.11
CA LEU A 95 -26.77 33.60 -8.69
C LEU A 95 -25.61 33.44 -7.69
N ARG A 96 -25.85 33.70 -6.40
CA ARG A 96 -24.83 33.49 -5.35
C ARG A 96 -24.51 32.01 -5.13
N VAL A 97 -25.54 31.17 -5.11
CA VAL A 97 -25.39 29.72 -4.96
C VAL A 97 -24.73 29.13 -6.20
N ALA A 98 -25.10 29.62 -7.39
CA ALA A 98 -24.44 29.26 -8.66
C ALA A 98 -22.93 29.59 -8.64
N LEU A 99 -22.54 30.81 -8.24
CA LEU A 99 -21.14 31.20 -8.12
C LEU A 99 -20.37 30.38 -7.08
N GLN A 100 -21.02 29.95 -6.01
CA GLN A 100 -20.41 29.07 -5.01
C GLN A 100 -20.21 27.67 -5.57
N ALA A 101 -21.21 27.10 -6.24
CA ALA A 101 -21.12 25.80 -6.89
C ALA A 101 -19.99 25.77 -7.95
N ILE A 102 -19.83 26.83 -8.74
CA ILE A 102 -18.73 26.96 -9.72
C ILE A 102 -17.36 26.98 -9.02
N ARG A 103 -17.24 27.66 -7.87
CA ARG A 103 -15.98 27.66 -7.11
C ARG A 103 -15.64 26.27 -6.59
N GLU A 104 -16.60 25.57 -5.98
CA GLU A 104 -16.39 24.20 -5.48
C GLU A 104 -16.06 23.22 -6.62
N ALA A 105 -16.73 23.34 -7.77
CA ALA A 105 -16.43 22.55 -8.95
C ALA A 105 -15.00 22.76 -9.45
N ARG A 106 -14.52 24.01 -9.49
CA ARG A 106 -13.14 24.33 -9.89
C ARG A 106 -12.11 23.74 -8.92
N GLU A 107 -12.33 23.87 -7.61
CA GLU A 107 -11.41 23.30 -6.61
C GLU A 107 -11.37 21.77 -6.71
N THR A 108 -12.52 21.13 -6.97
CA THR A 108 -12.60 19.68 -7.20
C THR A 108 -11.78 19.26 -8.42
N VAL A 109 -11.92 19.96 -9.56
CA VAL A 109 -11.13 19.69 -10.77
C VAL A 109 -9.63 19.86 -10.54
N LYS A 110 -9.24 20.88 -9.77
CA LYS A 110 -7.83 21.10 -9.41
C LYS A 110 -7.27 19.95 -8.59
N ALA A 111 -8.01 19.50 -7.57
CA ALA A 111 -7.62 18.34 -6.76
C ALA A 111 -7.50 17.06 -7.61
N CYS A 112 -8.43 16.83 -8.56
CA CYS A 112 -8.33 15.71 -9.50
C CYS A 112 -7.04 15.78 -10.34
N ALA A 113 -6.69 16.96 -10.87
CA ALA A 113 -5.51 17.12 -11.71
C ALA A 113 -4.21 16.86 -10.94
N GLU A 114 -4.13 17.28 -9.67
CA GLU A 114 -2.98 17.02 -8.80
C GLU A 114 -2.85 15.52 -8.48
N LEU A 115 -3.96 14.83 -8.20
CA LEU A 115 -3.98 13.39 -7.91
C LEU A 115 -3.79 12.50 -9.15
N ALA A 116 -4.19 12.96 -10.33
CA ALA A 116 -4.00 12.22 -11.57
C ALA A 116 -2.51 11.96 -11.86
N VAL A 117 -1.64 12.93 -11.54
CA VAL A 117 -0.19 12.79 -11.67
C VAL A 117 0.34 11.73 -10.71
N THR A 118 -0.19 11.66 -9.48
CA THR A 118 0.25 10.64 -8.51
C THR A 118 -0.15 9.23 -8.95
N VAL A 119 -1.34 9.06 -9.54
CA VAL A 119 -1.79 7.75 -10.05
C VAL A 119 -0.94 7.29 -11.25
N ASP A 120 -0.64 8.17 -12.22
CA ASP A 120 0.25 7.83 -13.35
C ASP A 120 1.63 7.37 -12.86
N LEU A 121 2.18 8.05 -11.84
CA LEU A 121 3.46 7.67 -11.25
C LEU A 121 3.41 6.32 -10.53
N GLU A 122 2.34 6.04 -9.79
CA GLU A 122 2.11 4.74 -9.13
C GLU A 122 2.08 3.61 -10.18
N GLU A 123 1.29 3.75 -11.24
CA GLU A 123 1.21 2.76 -12.34
C GLU A 123 2.57 2.52 -13.02
N ARG A 124 3.33 3.61 -13.26
CA ARG A 124 4.67 3.52 -13.85
C ARG A 124 5.68 2.83 -12.94
N VAL A 125 5.60 3.05 -11.63
CA VAL A 125 6.45 2.36 -10.65
C VAL A 125 6.14 0.88 -10.63
N GLU A 126 4.86 0.49 -10.55
CA GLU A 126 4.44 -0.91 -10.59
C GLU A 126 4.90 -1.62 -11.88
N ALA A 127 4.77 -0.95 -13.03
CA ALA A 127 5.24 -1.46 -14.31
C ALA A 127 6.76 -1.68 -14.33
N LEU A 128 7.54 -0.76 -13.74
CA LEU A 128 8.99 -0.89 -13.62
C LEU A 128 9.40 -2.03 -12.67
N GLU A 129 8.72 -2.17 -11.53
CA GLU A 129 8.94 -3.26 -10.60
C GLU A 129 8.68 -4.63 -11.24
N ALA A 130 7.59 -4.75 -12.01
CA ALA A 130 7.29 -5.96 -12.77
C ALA A 130 8.37 -6.31 -13.81
N GLN A 131 8.90 -5.29 -14.51
CA GLN A 131 10.00 -5.48 -15.47
C GLN A 131 11.29 -5.93 -14.79
N ILE A 132 11.62 -5.35 -13.62
CA ILE A 132 12.79 -5.74 -12.83
C ILE A 132 12.67 -7.19 -12.38
N GLU A 133 11.50 -7.60 -11.90
CA GLU A 133 11.28 -8.96 -11.42
C GLU A 133 11.33 -9.99 -12.56
N ALA A 134 10.73 -9.67 -13.71
CA ALA A 134 10.83 -10.49 -14.92
C ALA A 134 12.29 -10.70 -15.37
N ARG A 135 13.11 -9.63 -15.33
CA ARG A 135 14.54 -9.69 -15.67
C ARG A 135 15.35 -10.51 -14.66
N ARG A 136 15.01 -10.43 -13.37
CA ARG A 136 15.63 -11.27 -12.32
C ARG A 136 15.26 -12.74 -12.47
N GLY A 137 14.03 -13.05 -12.88
CA GLY A 137 13.56 -14.41 -13.17
C GLY A 137 14.31 -15.05 -14.34
N GLY A 138 14.55 -14.30 -15.42
CA GLY A 138 15.27 -14.79 -16.60
C GLY A 138 16.76 -15.12 -16.35
N MET A 139 17.40 -14.47 -15.39
CA MET A 139 18.84 -14.66 -15.10
C MET A 139 19.14 -15.91 -14.24
N ARG A 140 18.13 -16.59 -13.70
CA ARG A 140 18.29 -17.85 -12.94
C ARG A 140 18.13 -19.13 -13.78
N GLY A 141 17.86 -19.00 -15.08
CA GLY A 141 17.56 -20.12 -15.98
C GLY A 141 18.61 -20.45 -17.04
N GLY A 142 19.82 -19.88 -16.95
CA GLY A 142 20.94 -20.10 -17.88
C GLY A 142 22.12 -20.81 -17.24
#